data_AF-A0A517QNB7-F1
#
_entry.id   AF-A0A517QNB7-F1
#
_cell.length_a   1.000
_cell.length_b   1.000
_cell.length_c   1.000
_cell.angle_alpha   90.00
_cell.angle_beta   90.00
_cell.angle_gamma   90.00
#
_symmetry.space_group_name_H-M   'P 1'
#
loop_
_entity.id
_entity.type
_entity.pdbx_description
1 polymer ?
#
loop_
_entity_poly.entity_id
_entity_poly.type
_entity_poly.pdbx_seq_one_letter_code
_entity_poly.pdbx_strand_id
1 'polypeptide(L)'
;MSALDKFSDITKIDEPLAPYTWLRVGGPAQLFVEPRNTEELVEVVKAVSAEELPIRILGGGSNILVSDNGFSGVVIKLSGDEFSEITVDGNTVSAGGAAMLSNTISSAVGAGLAGLENLIGIPGTIGGAVKGNSGGRHGDIGQFVKSVDVLTASGERFTRSGDELSFDYRTSSINELVVLSAVLELTPDDPDEISKRMRQIWIVKKAAQPFSFQSAGCIFKNPRGLSAGALIEQAGLKNTKIGTAEVSDRHANFIVTHENAKAEDVINLIDVIQSRVHEVHGVDLETEIQIW
;
A
#
# COMPACT_ATOMS: atom_id res chain seq x y z
N MET A 1 2.57 33.54 11.37
CA MET A 1 2.85 32.75 10.17
C MET A 1 3.10 31.34 10.65
N SER A 2 2.29 30.40 10.19
CA SER A 2 2.53 28.97 10.46
C SER A 2 3.88 28.59 9.85
N ALA A 3 4.58 27.62 10.44
CA ALA A 3 5.80 27.09 9.85
C ALA A 3 5.54 26.51 8.45
N LEU A 4 4.28 26.20 8.14
CA LEU A 4 3.82 25.63 6.89
C LEU A 4 3.54 26.67 5.79
N ASP A 5 3.47 27.98 6.12
CA ASP A 5 3.28 29.05 5.14
C ASP A 5 4.39 29.05 4.07
N LYS A 6 5.60 28.59 4.44
CA LYS A 6 6.76 28.43 3.56
C LYS A 6 6.50 27.42 2.42
N PHE A 7 5.61 26.44 2.63
CA PHE A 7 5.34 25.35 1.70
C PHE A 7 4.00 25.51 0.97
N SER A 8 3.47 26.74 0.94
CA SER A 8 2.16 27.04 0.31
C SER A 8 2.11 26.71 -1.18
N ASP A 9 3.25 26.67 -1.87
CA ASP A 9 3.38 26.28 -3.28
C ASP A 9 3.20 24.78 -3.53
N ILE A 10 3.39 23.95 -2.50
CA ILE A 10 3.27 22.49 -2.56
C ILE A 10 2.17 21.94 -1.65
N THR A 11 1.35 22.81 -1.04
CA THR A 11 0.32 22.46 -0.07
C THR A 11 -1.08 22.80 -0.58
N LYS A 12 -1.98 21.82 -0.52
CA LYS A 12 -3.42 22.01 -0.74
C LYS A 12 -4.15 21.92 0.60
N ILE A 13 -5.15 22.77 0.79
CA ILE A 13 -5.99 22.81 2.00
C ILE A 13 -7.31 22.12 1.70
N ASP A 14 -7.80 21.32 2.65
CA ASP A 14 -9.06 20.57 2.54
C ASP A 14 -9.15 19.70 1.26
N GLU A 15 -8.04 19.06 0.89
CA GLU A 15 -7.93 18.26 -0.34
C GLU A 15 -8.64 16.90 -0.17
N PRO A 16 -9.69 16.59 -0.96
CA PRO A 16 -10.37 15.30 -0.89
C PRO A 16 -9.42 14.13 -1.19
N LEU A 17 -9.43 13.10 -0.35
CA LEU A 17 -8.52 11.95 -0.51
C LEU A 17 -9.08 10.86 -1.42
N ALA A 18 -10.39 10.82 -1.69
CA ALA A 18 -11.01 9.84 -2.57
C ALA A 18 -10.31 9.64 -3.94
N PRO A 19 -9.87 10.68 -4.68
CA PRO A 19 -9.16 10.50 -5.95
C PRO A 19 -7.82 9.77 -5.83
N TYR A 20 -7.25 9.71 -4.62
CA TYR A 20 -5.95 9.11 -4.36
C TYR A 20 -6.05 7.71 -3.73
N THR A 21 -7.26 7.19 -3.47
CA THR A 21 -7.47 5.84 -2.91
C THR A 21 -8.06 4.87 -3.93
N TRP A 22 -7.75 3.59 -3.79
CA TRP A 22 -8.25 2.55 -4.69
C TRP A 22 -9.76 2.33 -4.57
N LEU A 23 -10.28 2.45 -3.35
CA LEU A 23 -11.72 2.38 -3.09
C LEU A 23 -12.44 3.67 -3.47
N ARG A 24 -11.74 4.71 -3.94
CA ARG A 24 -12.33 6.01 -4.31
C ARG A 24 -13.21 6.62 -3.21
N VAL A 25 -12.81 6.41 -1.96
CA VAL A 25 -13.44 6.95 -0.75
C VAL A 25 -12.41 7.71 0.06
N GLY A 26 -12.86 8.73 0.79
CA GLY A 26 -12.01 9.57 1.63
C GLY A 26 -12.39 11.03 1.58
N GLY A 27 -12.71 11.58 2.74
CA GLY A 27 -12.90 13.01 2.95
C GLY A 27 -11.61 13.82 2.83
N PRO A 28 -11.65 15.11 3.17
CA PRO A 28 -10.52 16.01 2.98
C PRO A 28 -9.37 15.77 3.96
N ALA A 29 -8.14 15.79 3.48
CA ALA A 29 -6.98 16.03 4.33
C ALA A 29 -6.96 17.53 4.70
N GLN A 30 -6.80 17.85 5.99
CA GLN A 30 -6.66 19.24 6.43
C GLN A 30 -5.54 19.93 5.65
N LEU A 31 -4.38 19.27 5.52
CA LEU A 31 -3.29 19.68 4.64
C LEU A 31 -2.82 18.49 3.81
N PHE A 32 -2.66 18.72 2.51
CA PHE A 32 -2.11 17.75 1.57
C PHE A 32 -0.86 18.31 0.92
N VAL A 33 0.29 17.68 1.17
CA VAL A 33 1.60 18.21 0.79
C VAL A 33 2.31 17.27 -0.18
N GLU A 34 2.83 17.84 -1.26
CA GLU A 34 3.52 17.12 -2.33
C GLU A 34 4.97 17.62 -2.48
N PRO A 35 5.90 17.16 -1.61
CA PRO A 35 7.30 17.57 -1.67
C PRO A 35 7.97 17.09 -2.96
N ARG A 36 8.86 17.93 -3.49
CA ARG A 36 9.55 17.74 -4.78
C ARG A 36 10.82 16.93 -4.68
N ASN A 37 11.45 16.91 -3.51
CA ASN A 37 12.71 16.21 -3.23
C ASN A 37 12.82 15.87 -1.74
N THR A 38 13.84 15.09 -1.40
CA THR A 38 14.09 14.64 -0.03
C THR A 38 14.35 15.80 0.94
N GLU A 39 15.09 16.84 0.54
CA GLU A 39 15.37 17.99 1.39
C GLU A 39 14.08 18.72 1.80
N GLU A 40 13.20 18.99 0.83
CA GLU A 40 11.91 19.64 1.06
C GLU A 40 11.00 18.77 1.94
N LEU A 41 10.99 17.45 1.74
CA LEU A 41 10.28 16.52 2.61
C LEU A 41 10.77 16.61 4.07
N VAL A 42 12.08 16.66 4.29
CA VAL A 42 12.67 16.80 5.64
C VAL A 42 12.23 18.12 6.28
N GLU A 43 12.26 19.22 5.53
CA GLU A 43 11.83 20.52 6.04
C GLU A 43 10.33 20.55 6.38
N VAL A 44 9.48 19.96 5.53
CA VAL A 44 8.04 19.79 5.79
C VAL A 44 7.83 18.98 7.07
N VAL A 45 8.44 17.80 7.19
CA VAL A 45 8.27 16.93 8.37
C VAL A 45 8.67 17.66 9.66
N LYS A 46 9.78 18.41 9.64
CA LYS A 46 10.20 19.21 10.80
C LYS A 46 9.22 20.33 11.14
N ALA A 47 8.71 21.04 10.13
CA ALA A 47 7.73 22.10 10.33
C ALA A 47 6.41 21.55 10.90
N VAL A 48 5.91 20.45 10.35
CA VAL A 48 4.68 19.80 10.82
C VAL A 48 4.85 19.23 12.23
N SER A 49 5.99 18.60 12.51
CA SER A 49 6.29 18.07 13.85
C SER A 49 6.39 19.17 14.91
N ALA A 50 6.83 20.38 14.54
CA ALA A 50 6.88 21.51 15.46
C ALA A 50 5.48 22.08 15.81
N GLU A 51 4.49 21.82 14.95
CA GLU A 51 3.08 22.18 15.19
C GLU A 51 2.26 21.03 15.81
N GLU A 52 2.92 19.90 16.14
CA GLU A 52 2.30 18.70 16.73
C GLU A 52 1.12 18.12 15.92
N LEU A 53 1.08 18.41 14.61
CA LEU A 53 0.05 17.87 13.73
C LEU A 53 0.40 16.42 13.34
N PRO A 54 -0.58 15.49 13.35
CA PRO A 54 -0.33 14.12 12.96
C PRO A 54 -0.04 14.02 11.46
N ILE A 55 0.90 13.15 11.10
CA ILE A 55 1.35 12.96 9.70
C ILE A 55 0.95 11.57 9.22
N ARG A 56 0.43 11.49 7.98
CA ARG A 56 0.24 10.24 7.24
C ARG A 56 0.97 10.31 5.91
N ILE A 57 1.62 9.23 5.53
CA ILE A 57 2.25 9.09 4.21
C ILE A 57 1.32 8.34 3.28
N LEU A 58 1.06 8.95 2.13
CA LEU A 58 0.23 8.39 1.08
C LEU A 58 1.09 7.85 -0.05
N GLY A 59 1.09 6.53 -0.19
CA GLY A 59 1.63 5.83 -1.38
C GLY A 59 0.58 5.75 -2.48
N GLY A 60 0.45 4.58 -3.11
CA GLY A 60 -0.53 4.35 -4.19
C GLY A 60 -2.00 4.21 -3.74
N GLY A 61 -2.30 4.44 -2.45
CA GLY A 61 -3.67 4.40 -1.91
C GLY A 61 -4.39 3.05 -2.00
N SER A 62 -3.67 1.95 -2.20
CA SER A 62 -4.25 0.62 -2.43
C SER A 62 -4.64 -0.15 -1.17
N ASN A 63 -4.17 0.29 0.00
CA ASN A 63 -4.39 -0.39 1.28
C ASN A 63 -4.86 0.58 2.37
N ILE A 64 -5.63 1.62 2.01
CA ILE A 64 -6.18 2.59 2.96
C ILE A 64 -7.68 2.80 2.75
N LEU A 65 -8.38 3.05 3.85
CA LEU A 65 -9.77 3.45 3.91
C LEU A 65 -9.85 4.73 4.73
N VAL A 66 -10.03 5.87 4.06
CA VAL A 66 -10.06 7.18 4.70
C VAL A 66 -11.50 7.52 5.07
N SER A 67 -11.73 7.93 6.33
CA SER A 67 -13.03 8.42 6.80
C SER A 67 -13.66 9.47 5.88
N ASP A 68 -15.00 9.50 5.81
CA ASP A 68 -15.75 10.53 5.08
C ASP A 68 -15.54 11.94 5.67
N ASN A 69 -15.21 12.01 6.97
CA ASN A 69 -14.82 13.27 7.63
C ASN A 69 -13.37 13.69 7.30
N GLY A 70 -12.63 12.85 6.59
CA GLY A 70 -11.26 13.12 6.19
C GLY A 70 -10.23 12.88 7.30
N PHE A 71 -9.10 13.59 7.22
CA PHE A 71 -7.99 13.45 8.16
C PHE A 71 -7.55 14.81 8.70
N SER A 72 -7.70 15.00 10.01
CA SER A 72 -7.28 16.21 10.74
C SER A 72 -5.77 16.20 11.00
N GLY A 73 -5.00 16.52 9.98
CA GLY A 73 -3.54 16.59 10.04
C GLY A 73 -2.94 16.77 8.66
N VAL A 74 -1.70 16.29 8.48
CA VAL A 74 -0.97 16.44 7.22
C VAL A 74 -0.84 15.09 6.51
N VAL A 75 -1.36 15.03 5.29
CA VAL A 75 -1.11 13.91 4.37
C VAL A 75 0.01 14.32 3.42
N ILE A 76 1.09 13.55 3.41
CA ILE A 76 2.23 13.77 2.53
C ILE A 76 2.23 12.70 1.45
N LYS A 77 2.22 13.11 0.18
CA LYS A 77 2.35 12.21 -0.96
C LYS A 77 3.69 12.47 -1.66
N LEU A 78 4.53 11.45 -1.72
CA LEU A 78 5.81 11.52 -2.41
C LEU A 78 5.57 11.56 -3.93
N SER A 79 5.72 12.73 -4.55
CA SER A 79 5.42 12.95 -5.97
C SER A 79 6.62 13.39 -6.81
N GLY A 80 7.69 13.87 -6.17
CA GLY A 80 8.95 14.20 -6.84
C GLY A 80 9.56 13.00 -7.58
N ASP A 81 10.19 13.28 -8.73
CA ASP A 81 10.80 12.27 -9.60
C ASP A 81 11.86 11.43 -8.87
N GLU A 82 12.61 12.05 -7.96
CA GLU A 82 13.61 11.39 -7.08
C GLU A 82 12.99 10.19 -6.33
N PHE A 83 11.76 10.33 -5.82
CA PHE A 83 11.12 9.27 -5.05
C PHE A 83 10.65 8.10 -5.92
N SER A 84 10.65 8.26 -7.24
CA SER A 84 10.20 7.24 -8.20
C SER A 84 11.35 6.61 -8.99
N GLU A 85 12.60 7.02 -8.73
CA GLU A 85 13.77 6.51 -9.42
C GLU A 85 13.95 5.00 -9.19
N ILE A 86 14.31 4.29 -10.27
CA ILE A 86 14.62 2.87 -10.24
C ILE A 86 15.94 2.66 -10.98
N THR A 87 16.93 2.09 -10.30
CA THR A 87 18.23 1.75 -10.89
C THR A 87 18.54 0.27 -10.65
N VAL A 88 19.26 -0.33 -11.60
CA VAL A 88 19.72 -1.72 -11.52
C VAL A 88 21.23 -1.72 -11.60
N ASP A 89 21.88 -2.32 -10.60
CA ASP A 89 23.33 -2.49 -10.55
C ASP A 89 23.68 -3.91 -10.10
N GLY A 90 24.34 -4.67 -10.98
CA GLY A 90 24.63 -6.08 -10.77
C GLY A 90 23.35 -6.90 -10.47
N ASN A 91 23.30 -7.50 -9.28
CA ASN A 91 22.15 -8.26 -8.79
C ASN A 91 21.22 -7.46 -7.87
N THR A 92 21.38 -6.14 -7.81
CA THR A 92 20.59 -5.27 -6.94
C THR A 92 19.71 -4.31 -7.73
N VAL A 93 18.53 -4.03 -7.17
CA VAL A 93 17.60 -3.02 -7.66
C VAL A 93 17.37 -1.99 -6.57
N SER A 94 17.75 -0.75 -6.82
CA SER A 94 17.45 0.38 -5.92
C SER A 94 16.21 1.08 -6.44
N ALA A 95 15.21 1.26 -5.59
CA ALA A 95 13.96 1.90 -5.96
C ALA A 95 13.50 2.89 -4.90
N GLY A 96 13.11 4.10 -5.33
CA GLY A 96 12.54 5.10 -4.46
C GLY A 96 11.19 4.67 -3.86
N GLY A 97 10.82 5.26 -2.73
CA GLY A 97 9.64 4.88 -1.95
C GLY A 97 8.30 5.12 -2.66
N ALA A 98 8.27 6.05 -3.63
CA ALA A 98 7.13 6.30 -4.52
C ALA A 98 7.17 5.48 -5.82
N ALA A 99 8.28 4.79 -6.11
CA ALA A 99 8.40 3.96 -7.30
C ALA A 99 7.29 2.91 -7.31
N MET A 100 6.59 2.78 -8.44
CA MET A 100 5.54 1.79 -8.60
C MET A 100 6.12 0.39 -8.50
N LEU A 101 5.50 -0.48 -7.70
CA LEU A 101 5.95 -1.87 -7.54
C LEU A 101 5.99 -2.59 -8.89
N SER A 102 4.97 -2.38 -9.74
CA SER A 102 4.92 -2.95 -11.09
C SER A 102 6.09 -2.53 -12.00
N ASN A 103 6.55 -1.29 -11.87
CA ASN A 103 7.65 -0.78 -12.67
C ASN A 103 8.98 -1.35 -12.17
N THR A 104 9.13 -1.44 -10.85
CA THR A 104 10.31 -2.07 -10.22
C THR A 104 10.43 -3.54 -10.60
N ILE A 105 9.31 -4.28 -10.59
CA ILE A 105 9.25 -5.67 -11.09
C ILE A 105 9.68 -5.72 -12.56
N SER A 106 9.13 -4.86 -13.42
CA SER A 106 9.44 -4.86 -14.85
C SER A 106 10.93 -4.59 -15.12
N SER A 107 11.53 -3.65 -14.38
CA SER A 107 12.97 -3.35 -14.46
C SER A 107 13.83 -4.54 -14.03
N ALA A 108 13.47 -5.21 -12.93
CA ALA A 108 14.18 -6.41 -12.46
C ALA A 108 14.11 -7.55 -13.47
N VAL A 109 12.91 -7.86 -13.98
CA VAL A 109 12.70 -8.93 -14.98
C VAL A 109 13.47 -8.62 -16.26
N GLY A 110 13.42 -7.38 -16.75
CA GLY A 110 14.15 -6.96 -17.95
C GLY A 110 15.67 -7.05 -17.81
N ALA A 111 16.18 -6.93 -16.58
CA ALA A 111 17.60 -7.09 -16.25
C ALA A 111 18.01 -8.55 -15.95
N GLY A 112 17.08 -9.52 -16.05
CA GLY A 112 17.38 -10.93 -15.73
C GLY A 112 17.50 -11.20 -14.23
N LEU A 113 16.79 -10.45 -13.39
CA LEU A 113 16.80 -10.62 -11.94
C LEU A 113 15.47 -11.22 -11.47
N ALA A 114 15.55 -12.46 -10.97
CA ALA A 114 14.44 -13.21 -10.40
C ALA A 114 14.21 -12.86 -8.92
N GLY A 115 12.95 -13.01 -8.51
CA GLY A 115 12.46 -12.80 -7.16
C GLY A 115 11.19 -11.95 -7.16
N LEU A 116 11.26 -10.76 -7.77
CA LEU A 116 10.15 -9.79 -7.73
C LEU A 116 8.97 -10.16 -8.63
N GLU A 117 9.13 -11.03 -9.63
CA GLU A 117 8.01 -11.49 -10.45
C GLU A 117 6.90 -12.16 -9.64
N ASN A 118 7.25 -12.69 -8.46
CA ASN A 118 6.31 -13.28 -7.51
C ASN A 118 5.27 -12.28 -6.97
N LEU A 119 5.59 -10.98 -7.02
CA LEU A 119 4.77 -9.89 -6.51
C LEU A 119 3.87 -9.25 -7.58
N ILE A 120 3.90 -9.75 -8.82
CA ILE A 120 3.13 -9.15 -9.92
C ILE A 120 1.63 -9.05 -9.60
N GLY A 121 1.04 -7.92 -10.00
CA GLY A 121 -0.35 -7.57 -9.73
C GLY A 121 -0.65 -7.18 -8.28
N ILE A 122 0.36 -7.08 -7.40
CA ILE A 122 0.20 -6.34 -6.14
C ILE A 122 0.32 -4.85 -6.48
N PRO A 123 -0.67 -4.02 -6.10
CA PRO A 123 -0.61 -2.60 -6.35
C PRO A 123 0.14 -1.81 -5.30
N GLY A 124 0.47 -0.57 -5.65
CA GLY A 124 1.08 0.40 -4.75
C GLY A 124 2.54 0.68 -5.09
N THR A 125 3.21 1.31 -4.14
CA THR A 125 4.60 1.76 -4.28
C THR A 125 5.55 0.86 -3.49
N ILE A 126 6.85 0.98 -3.75
CA ILE A 126 7.88 0.28 -2.99
C ILE A 126 7.83 0.61 -1.50
N GLY A 127 7.64 1.88 -1.13
CA GLY A 127 7.55 2.28 0.28
C GLY A 127 6.38 1.61 1.00
N GLY A 128 5.20 1.57 0.38
CA GLY A 128 4.05 0.85 0.94
C GLY A 128 4.26 -0.66 0.97
N ALA A 129 4.85 -1.23 -0.08
CA ALA A 129 5.12 -2.66 -0.17
C ALA A 129 6.09 -3.14 0.91
N VAL A 130 7.19 -2.44 1.10
CA VAL A 130 8.20 -2.79 2.10
C VAL A 130 7.66 -2.59 3.53
N LYS A 131 6.99 -1.46 3.80
CA LYS A 131 6.36 -1.19 5.11
C LYS A 131 5.36 -2.28 5.51
N GLY A 132 4.51 -2.72 4.57
CA GLY A 132 3.49 -3.74 4.82
C GLY A 132 3.95 -5.18 4.58
N ASN A 133 5.21 -5.41 4.23
CA ASN A 133 5.70 -6.70 3.71
C ASN A 133 4.73 -7.34 2.70
N SER A 134 4.43 -6.58 1.64
CA SER A 134 3.51 -7.00 0.59
C SER A 134 3.97 -8.31 -0.06
N GLY A 135 3.01 -9.20 -0.27
CA GLY A 135 3.28 -10.45 -0.96
C GLY A 135 2.08 -11.37 -1.06
N GLY A 136 2.34 -12.65 -1.27
CA GLY A 136 1.30 -13.65 -1.44
C GLY A 136 1.87 -15.05 -1.47
N ARG A 137 1.16 -15.96 -2.14
CA ARG A 137 1.52 -17.40 -2.16
C ARG A 137 2.92 -17.68 -2.71
N HIS A 138 3.47 -16.79 -3.54
CA HIS A 138 4.77 -16.96 -4.20
C HIS A 138 5.92 -16.24 -3.46
N GLY A 139 5.65 -15.67 -2.29
CA GLY A 139 6.63 -14.95 -1.48
C GLY A 139 6.24 -13.49 -1.22
N ASP A 140 7.01 -12.86 -0.33
CA ASP A 140 6.81 -11.48 0.10
C ASP A 140 8.06 -10.65 -0.19
N ILE A 141 7.90 -9.32 -0.28
CA ILE A 141 9.00 -8.43 -0.65
C ILE A 141 10.16 -8.43 0.35
N GLY A 142 9.87 -8.65 1.64
CA GLY A 142 10.86 -8.62 2.72
C GLY A 142 12.02 -9.59 2.51
N GLN A 143 11.81 -10.70 1.81
CA GLN A 143 12.88 -11.69 1.52
C GLN A 143 14.00 -11.14 0.62
N PHE A 144 13.73 -10.04 -0.09
CA PHE A 144 14.68 -9.41 -1.02
C PHE A 144 15.27 -8.12 -0.46
N VAL A 145 14.79 -7.61 0.68
CA VAL A 145 15.23 -6.30 1.20
C VAL A 145 16.64 -6.39 1.76
N LYS A 146 17.57 -5.70 1.11
CA LYS A 146 18.97 -5.55 1.56
C LYS A 146 19.14 -4.36 2.51
N SER A 147 18.46 -3.26 2.22
CA SER A 147 18.44 -2.07 3.07
C SER A 147 17.27 -1.15 2.71
N VAL A 148 16.91 -0.27 3.63
CA VAL A 148 15.91 0.79 3.43
C VAL A 148 16.43 2.12 3.92
N ASP A 149 16.30 3.16 3.11
CA ASP A 149 16.46 4.53 3.57
C ASP A 149 15.15 5.01 4.17
N VAL A 150 15.22 5.55 5.38
CA VAL A 150 14.03 5.95 6.14
C VAL A 150 14.14 7.39 6.62
N LEU A 151 12.99 8.01 6.84
CA LEU A 151 12.85 9.32 7.47
C LEU A 151 11.97 9.17 8.72
N THR A 152 12.46 9.63 9.86
CA THR A 152 11.71 9.63 11.12
C THR A 152 10.70 10.78 11.18
N ALA A 153 9.79 10.72 12.16
CA ALA A 153 8.88 11.82 12.44
C ALA A 153 9.59 13.10 12.94
N SER A 154 10.83 13.00 13.43
CA SER A 154 11.66 14.16 13.81
C SER A 154 12.46 14.75 12.64
N GLY A 155 12.34 14.16 11.44
CA GLY A 155 13.07 14.60 10.26
C GLY A 155 14.53 14.14 10.22
N GLU A 156 14.86 13.03 10.89
CA GLU A 156 16.16 12.37 10.80
C GLU A 156 16.15 11.31 9.71
N ARG A 157 17.18 11.31 8.86
CA ARG A 157 17.37 10.33 7.79
C ARG A 157 18.50 9.37 8.15
N PHE A 158 18.26 8.09 8.01
CA PHE A 158 19.29 7.06 8.11
C PHE A 158 18.89 5.83 7.28
N THR A 159 19.85 4.92 7.08
CA THR A 159 19.63 3.65 6.38
C THR A 159 19.55 2.54 7.42
N ARG A 160 18.53 1.68 7.32
CA ARG A 160 18.49 0.41 8.04
C ARG A 160 18.97 -0.72 7.14
N SER A 161 19.89 -1.53 7.62
CA SER A 161 20.33 -2.72 6.91
C SER A 161 19.35 -3.87 7.09
N GLY A 162 19.37 -4.85 6.17
CA GLY A 162 18.43 -5.98 6.16
C GLY A 162 18.47 -6.83 7.43
N ASP A 163 19.63 -6.91 8.11
CA ASP A 163 19.81 -7.60 9.38
C ASP A 163 19.20 -6.85 10.59
N GLU A 164 18.94 -5.55 10.45
CA GLU A 164 18.21 -4.74 11.44
C GLU A 164 16.69 -4.81 11.22
N LEU A 165 16.22 -5.41 10.12
CA LEU A 165 14.82 -5.48 9.74
C LEU A 165 14.26 -6.87 10.01
N SER A 166 13.06 -6.93 10.57
CA SER A 166 12.26 -8.15 10.62
C SER A 166 10.99 -7.99 9.79
N PHE A 167 10.66 -9.04 9.05
CA PHE A 167 9.48 -9.10 8.19
C PHE A 167 8.65 -10.32 8.58
N ASP A 168 7.36 -10.09 8.80
CA ASP A 168 6.37 -11.11 9.15
C ASP A 168 5.15 -10.98 8.23
N TYR A 169 4.17 -11.88 8.38
CA TYR A 169 2.97 -11.86 7.54
C TYR A 169 2.24 -10.51 7.65
N ARG A 170 2.27 -9.73 6.55
CA ARG A 170 1.65 -8.40 6.42
C ARG A 170 2.16 -7.35 7.39
N THR A 171 3.42 -7.45 7.81
CA THR A 171 4.03 -6.46 8.68
C THR A 171 5.56 -6.44 8.58
N SER A 172 6.16 -5.32 8.97
CA SER A 172 7.61 -5.15 9.09
C SER A 172 7.95 -4.40 10.37
N SER A 173 9.22 -4.48 10.81
CA SER A 173 9.74 -3.69 11.94
C SER A 173 9.99 -2.21 11.61
N ILE A 174 9.62 -1.75 10.42
CA ILE A 174 9.84 -0.37 9.98
C ILE A 174 8.78 0.49 10.66
N ASN A 175 9.21 1.30 11.62
CA ASN A 175 8.33 2.18 12.41
C ASN A 175 8.49 3.66 12.03
N GLU A 176 9.49 3.95 11.19
CA GLU A 176 9.79 5.29 10.70
C GLU A 176 8.65 5.83 9.84
N LEU A 177 8.59 7.17 9.76
CA LEU A 177 7.49 7.88 9.12
C LEU A 177 7.43 7.56 7.62
N VAL A 178 8.59 7.62 6.94
CA VAL A 178 8.68 7.43 5.49
C VAL A 178 9.74 6.37 5.17
N VAL A 179 9.43 5.49 4.22
CA VAL A 179 10.45 4.73 3.47
C VAL A 179 10.80 5.55 2.23
N LEU A 180 12.01 6.12 2.20
CA LEU A 180 12.49 6.98 1.11
C LEU A 180 12.93 6.18 -0.10
N SER A 181 13.58 5.03 0.13
CA SER A 181 13.99 4.09 -0.90
C SER A 181 14.27 2.71 -0.29
N ALA A 182 14.35 1.68 -1.13
CA ALA A 182 14.77 0.35 -0.75
C ALA A 182 15.78 -0.19 -1.76
N VAL A 183 16.78 -0.92 -1.26
CA VAL A 183 17.69 -1.73 -2.08
C VAL A 183 17.25 -3.17 -1.96
N LEU A 184 16.99 -3.80 -3.09
CA LEU A 184 16.53 -5.17 -3.20
C LEU A 184 17.65 -6.02 -3.80
N GLU A 185 18.04 -7.10 -3.14
CA GLU A 185 19.00 -8.07 -3.65
C GLU A 185 18.28 -9.28 -4.23
N LEU A 186 18.53 -9.54 -5.52
CA LEU A 186 17.82 -10.50 -6.33
C LEU A 186 18.77 -11.56 -6.88
N THR A 187 18.19 -12.59 -7.51
CA THR A 187 18.96 -13.70 -8.07
C THR A 187 19.03 -13.59 -9.58
N PRO A 188 20.22 -13.55 -10.20
CA PRO A 188 20.34 -13.63 -11.65
C PRO A 188 19.72 -14.93 -12.19
N ASP A 189 18.90 -14.82 -13.23
CA ASP A 189 18.24 -15.94 -13.91
C ASP A 189 17.95 -15.57 -15.38
N ASP A 190 17.48 -16.52 -16.18
CA ASP A 190 17.11 -16.27 -17.58
C ASP A 190 15.89 -15.33 -17.68
N PRO A 191 16.02 -14.13 -18.30
CA PRO A 191 14.91 -13.20 -18.50
C PRO A 191 13.67 -13.82 -19.14
N ASP A 192 13.83 -14.79 -20.04
CA ASP A 192 12.72 -15.46 -20.70
C ASP A 192 11.95 -16.36 -19.74
N GLU A 193 12.64 -17.07 -18.85
CA GLU A 193 12.04 -17.91 -17.81
C GLU A 193 11.34 -17.07 -16.75
N ILE A 194 11.98 -15.99 -16.27
CA ILE A 194 11.37 -15.03 -15.35
C ILE A 194 10.09 -14.44 -15.97
N SER A 195 10.14 -14.03 -17.24
CA SER A 195 9.00 -13.48 -17.97
C SER A 195 7.86 -14.49 -18.16
N LYS A 196 8.17 -15.78 -18.30
CA LYS A 196 7.15 -16.85 -18.33
C LYS A 196 6.47 -17.00 -16.97
N ARG A 197 7.24 -17.07 -15.87
CA ARG A 197 6.71 -17.14 -14.50
C ARG A 197 5.83 -15.93 -14.19
N MET A 198 6.32 -14.73 -14.46
CA MET A 198 5.57 -13.47 -14.28
C MET A 198 4.22 -13.51 -15.01
N ARG A 199 4.21 -13.93 -16.28
CA ARG A 199 2.97 -14.02 -17.08
C ARG A 199 1.98 -15.03 -16.51
N GLN A 200 2.45 -16.19 -16.04
CA GLN A 200 1.60 -17.21 -15.43
C GLN A 200 0.92 -16.67 -14.17
N ILE A 201 1.68 -16.05 -13.26
CA ILE A 201 1.16 -15.46 -12.02
C ILE A 201 0.14 -14.35 -12.35
N TRP A 202 0.47 -13.49 -13.31
CA TRP A 202 -0.41 -12.40 -13.75
C TRP A 202 -1.74 -12.90 -14.31
N ILE A 203 -1.73 -13.92 -15.18
CA ILE A 203 -2.96 -14.47 -15.78
C ILE A 203 -3.90 -15.01 -14.70
N VAL A 204 -3.36 -15.80 -13.77
CA VAL A 204 -4.16 -16.39 -12.68
C VAL A 204 -4.76 -15.28 -11.81
N LYS A 205 -3.94 -14.30 -11.41
CA LYS A 205 -4.40 -13.20 -10.55
C LYS A 205 -5.44 -12.32 -11.25
N LYS A 206 -5.23 -12.04 -12.54
CA LYS A 206 -6.16 -11.24 -13.35
C LYS A 206 -7.53 -11.90 -13.49
N ALA A 207 -7.58 -13.23 -13.60
CA ALA A 207 -8.83 -13.96 -13.65
C ALA A 207 -9.55 -14.01 -12.29
N ALA A 208 -8.79 -14.06 -11.18
CA ALA A 208 -9.32 -14.32 -9.86
C ALA A 208 -9.74 -13.08 -9.06
N GLN A 209 -9.31 -11.86 -9.41
CA GLN A 209 -9.48 -10.68 -8.57
C GLN A 209 -10.03 -9.46 -9.35
N PRO A 210 -10.82 -8.58 -8.71
CA PRO A 210 -11.11 -7.25 -9.24
C PRO A 210 -9.88 -6.32 -9.10
N PHE A 211 -9.84 -5.23 -9.87
CA PHE A 211 -8.73 -4.26 -9.87
C PHE A 211 -9.21 -2.82 -9.63
N SER A 212 -8.28 -1.87 -9.51
CA SER A 212 -8.55 -0.46 -9.18
C SER A 212 -9.53 0.26 -10.12
N PHE A 213 -9.60 -0.10 -11.40
CA PHE A 213 -10.58 0.51 -12.32
C PHE A 213 -12.02 0.12 -11.96
N GLN A 214 -12.20 -0.89 -11.11
CA GLN A 214 -13.47 -1.32 -10.50
C GLN A 214 -13.59 -0.84 -9.05
N SER A 215 -12.75 0.11 -8.61
CA SER A 215 -12.73 0.64 -7.24
C SER A 215 -12.67 -0.44 -6.16
N ALA A 216 -11.75 -1.39 -6.29
CA ALA A 216 -11.69 -2.59 -5.45
C ALA A 216 -10.48 -2.63 -4.52
N GLY A 217 -10.66 -3.13 -3.30
CA GLY A 217 -9.59 -3.31 -2.30
C GLY A 217 -9.70 -4.63 -1.56
N CYS A 218 -8.55 -5.25 -1.23
CA CYS A 218 -8.48 -6.44 -0.39
C CYS A 218 -8.62 -6.02 1.08
N ILE A 219 -9.50 -6.67 1.82
CA ILE A 219 -9.96 -6.13 3.10
C ILE A 219 -9.33 -6.81 4.30
N PHE A 220 -9.29 -8.14 4.30
CA PHE A 220 -8.85 -8.91 5.46
C PHE A 220 -7.56 -9.66 5.20
N LYS A 221 -6.77 -9.82 6.26
CA LYS A 221 -5.66 -10.77 6.30
C LYS A 221 -6.21 -12.19 6.23
N ASN A 222 -5.42 -13.13 5.73
CA ASN A 222 -5.76 -14.54 5.80
C ASN A 222 -5.50 -15.07 7.23
N PRO A 223 -6.50 -15.64 7.92
CA PRO A 223 -6.28 -16.28 9.21
C PRO A 223 -5.42 -17.55 9.02
N ARG A 224 -4.76 -18.00 10.10
CA ARG A 224 -3.74 -19.06 10.06
C ARG A 224 -4.17 -20.30 9.27
N GLY A 225 -3.59 -20.49 8.09
CA GLY A 225 -3.84 -21.65 7.21
C GLY A 225 -5.17 -21.63 6.47
N LEU A 226 -5.96 -20.56 6.60
CA LEU A 226 -7.28 -20.41 6.00
C LEU A 226 -7.29 -19.21 5.03
N SER A 227 -8.19 -19.24 4.05
CA SER A 227 -8.41 -18.11 3.16
C SER A 227 -9.58 -17.27 3.67
N ALA A 228 -9.35 -15.98 3.94
CA ALA A 228 -10.42 -15.07 4.31
C ALA A 228 -11.50 -15.04 3.22
N GLY A 229 -11.09 -15.00 1.94
CA GLY A 229 -12.03 -15.05 0.82
C GLY A 229 -12.88 -16.32 0.81
N ALA A 230 -12.31 -17.48 1.15
CA ALA A 230 -13.06 -18.72 1.21
C ALA A 230 -14.07 -18.72 2.38
N LEU A 231 -13.68 -18.21 3.54
CA LEU A 231 -14.57 -18.08 4.70
C LEU A 231 -15.76 -17.15 4.40
N ILE A 232 -15.48 -15.98 3.80
CA ILE A 232 -16.53 -15.01 3.43
C ILE A 232 -17.48 -15.60 2.38
N GLU A 233 -16.95 -16.34 1.40
CA GLU A 233 -17.77 -17.02 0.40
C GLU A 233 -18.63 -18.14 1.00
N GLN A 234 -18.07 -18.97 1.88
CA GLN A 234 -18.82 -20.05 2.56
C GLN A 234 -19.88 -19.51 3.52
N ALA A 235 -19.64 -18.33 4.11
CA ALA A 235 -20.62 -17.58 4.88
C ALA A 235 -21.77 -16.99 4.03
N GLY A 236 -21.69 -17.11 2.70
CA GLY A 236 -22.73 -16.70 1.75
C GLY A 236 -22.74 -15.21 1.43
N LEU A 237 -21.61 -14.51 1.63
CA LEU A 237 -21.58 -13.05 1.61
C LEU A 237 -21.23 -12.40 0.26
N LYS A 238 -20.91 -13.18 -0.80
CA LYS A 238 -20.69 -12.61 -2.14
C LYS A 238 -21.90 -11.79 -2.60
N ASN A 239 -21.67 -10.63 -3.23
CA ASN A 239 -22.70 -9.66 -3.65
C ASN A 239 -23.50 -9.04 -2.48
N THR A 240 -23.09 -9.25 -1.22
CA THR A 240 -23.70 -8.54 -0.10
C THR A 240 -23.35 -7.07 -0.20
N LYS A 241 -24.37 -6.21 -0.10
CA LYS A 241 -24.26 -4.78 -0.35
C LYS A 241 -24.77 -3.98 0.84
N ILE A 242 -24.01 -2.96 1.22
CA ILE A 242 -24.42 -1.93 2.18
C ILE A 242 -24.16 -0.58 1.52
N GLY A 243 -25.23 0.20 1.33
CA GLY A 243 -25.15 1.49 0.65
C GLY A 243 -24.44 1.38 -0.70
N THR A 244 -23.27 1.99 -0.79
CA THR A 244 -22.41 2.08 -1.98
C THR A 244 -21.27 1.07 -2.02
N ALA A 245 -21.13 0.20 -1.01
CA ALA A 245 -20.10 -0.82 -0.91
C ALA A 245 -20.69 -2.22 -1.11
N GLU A 246 -19.95 -3.09 -1.79
CA GLU A 246 -20.40 -4.44 -2.14
C GLU A 246 -19.26 -5.46 -2.08
N VAL A 247 -19.53 -6.66 -1.55
CA VAL A 247 -18.59 -7.79 -1.63
C VAL A 247 -18.51 -8.27 -3.08
N SER A 248 -17.31 -8.27 -3.65
CA SER A 248 -17.10 -8.67 -5.04
C SER A 248 -17.57 -10.10 -5.32
N ASP A 249 -18.31 -10.26 -6.41
CA ASP A 249 -18.70 -11.54 -7.00
C ASP A 249 -17.49 -12.41 -7.38
N ARG A 250 -16.42 -11.76 -7.83
CA ARG A 250 -15.18 -12.40 -8.31
C ARG A 250 -14.32 -12.92 -7.17
N HIS A 251 -14.15 -12.15 -6.10
CA HIS A 251 -13.36 -12.56 -4.95
C HIS A 251 -13.93 -12.00 -3.64
N ALA A 252 -14.39 -12.87 -2.75
CA ALA A 252 -15.16 -12.44 -1.57
C ALA A 252 -14.34 -11.65 -0.52
N ASN A 253 -13.00 -11.74 -0.54
CA ASN A 253 -12.14 -10.87 0.28
C ASN A 253 -11.94 -9.44 -0.28
N PHE A 254 -12.60 -9.11 -1.39
CA PHE A 254 -12.54 -7.78 -1.97
C PHE A 254 -13.88 -7.07 -1.82
N ILE A 255 -13.84 -5.82 -1.38
CA ILE A 255 -14.97 -4.91 -1.49
C ILE A 255 -14.76 -4.04 -2.72
N VAL A 256 -15.84 -3.82 -3.44
CA VAL A 256 -15.98 -2.89 -4.57
C VAL A 256 -16.86 -1.73 -4.10
N THR A 257 -16.46 -0.51 -4.44
CA THR A 257 -17.24 0.69 -4.20
C THR A 257 -17.81 1.26 -5.49
N HIS A 258 -19.00 1.85 -5.38
CA HIS A 258 -19.73 2.44 -6.51
C HIS A 258 -19.62 3.97 -6.50
N GLU A 259 -20.29 4.65 -7.42
CA GLU A 259 -20.28 6.12 -7.47
C GLU A 259 -20.77 6.75 -6.16
N ASN A 260 -20.12 7.85 -5.76
CA ASN A 260 -20.37 8.55 -4.49
C ASN A 260 -20.19 7.67 -3.25
N ALA A 261 -19.26 6.72 -3.31
CA ALA A 261 -19.04 5.81 -2.20
C ALA A 261 -18.62 6.50 -0.92
N LYS A 262 -19.07 5.92 0.19
CA LYS A 262 -18.76 6.38 1.54
C LYS A 262 -17.88 5.38 2.26
N ALA A 263 -16.93 5.89 3.04
CA ALA A 263 -16.13 5.05 3.91
C ALA A 263 -17.00 4.35 4.97
N GLU A 264 -18.04 5.02 5.47
CA GLU A 264 -19.02 4.45 6.40
C GLU A 264 -19.68 3.17 5.86
N ASP A 265 -20.05 3.14 4.57
CA ASP A 265 -20.65 1.96 3.94
C ASP A 265 -19.67 0.77 3.91
N VAL A 266 -18.38 1.05 3.65
CA VAL A 266 -17.32 0.04 3.67
C VAL A 266 -17.11 -0.50 5.08
N ILE A 267 -17.08 0.37 6.10
CA ILE A 267 -16.92 -0.03 7.51
C ILE A 267 -18.10 -0.90 7.96
N ASN A 268 -19.34 -0.47 7.68
CA ASN A 268 -20.52 -1.25 8.01
C ASN A 268 -20.50 -2.62 7.33
N LEU A 269 -20.00 -2.70 6.09
CA LEU A 269 -19.86 -3.97 5.38
C LEU A 269 -18.78 -4.86 5.98
N ILE A 270 -17.65 -4.28 6.43
CA ILE A 270 -16.61 -4.97 7.18
C ILE A 270 -17.21 -5.63 8.44
N ASP A 271 -18.00 -4.88 9.21
CA ASP A 271 -18.60 -5.36 10.46
C ASP A 271 -19.56 -6.53 10.22
N VAL A 272 -20.38 -6.45 9.16
CA VAL A 272 -21.28 -7.54 8.74
C VAL A 272 -20.48 -8.78 8.35
N ILE A 273 -19.39 -8.60 7.60
CA ILE A 273 -18.53 -9.71 7.18
C ILE A 273 -17.89 -10.38 8.40
N GLN A 274 -17.27 -9.61 9.30
CA GLN A 274 -16.63 -10.14 10.51
C GLN A 274 -17.64 -10.89 11.38
N SER A 275 -18.80 -10.28 11.65
CA SER A 275 -19.84 -10.88 12.48
C SER A 275 -20.34 -12.21 11.91
N ARG A 276 -20.59 -12.26 10.60
CA ARG A 276 -21.13 -13.46 9.96
C ARG A 276 -20.08 -14.56 9.82
N VAL A 277 -18.82 -14.22 9.53
CA VAL A 277 -17.74 -15.21 9.50
C VAL A 277 -17.48 -15.79 10.89
N HIS A 278 -17.54 -14.96 11.93
CA HIS A 278 -17.47 -15.44 13.32
C HIS A 278 -18.64 -16.39 13.65
N GLU A 279 -19.88 -16.02 13.30
CA GLU A 279 -21.07 -16.85 13.55
C GLU A 279 -20.99 -18.23 12.87
N VAL A 280 -20.54 -18.28 11.61
CA VAL A 280 -20.54 -19.50 10.80
C VAL A 280 -19.31 -20.38 11.06
N HIS A 281 -18.14 -19.76 11.29
CA HIS A 281 -16.86 -20.46 11.34
C HIS A 281 -16.13 -20.37 12.68
N GLY A 282 -16.56 -19.51 13.60
CA GLY A 282 -15.86 -19.23 14.86
C GLY A 282 -14.49 -18.57 14.64
N VAL A 283 -14.30 -17.87 13.52
CA VAL A 283 -13.04 -17.22 13.14
C VAL A 283 -13.21 -15.71 13.15
N ASP A 284 -12.34 -15.02 13.89
CA ASP A 284 -12.25 -13.56 13.86
C ASP A 284 -11.33 -13.11 12.72
N LEU A 285 -11.89 -12.39 11.76
CA LEU A 285 -11.12 -11.79 10.67
C LEU A 285 -10.48 -10.47 11.12
N GLU A 286 -9.20 -10.30 10.83
CA GLU A 286 -8.47 -9.04 11.06
C GLU A 286 -8.35 -8.27 9.73
N THR A 287 -8.57 -6.97 9.76
CA THR A 287 -8.39 -6.11 8.58
C THR A 287 -6.91 -6.00 8.19
N GLU A 288 -6.66 -6.04 6.88
CA GLU A 288 -5.36 -5.71 6.28
C GLU A 288 -5.33 -4.23 5.86
N ILE A 289 -6.48 -3.72 5.42
CA ILE A 289 -6.67 -2.32 5.05
C ILE A 289 -6.50 -1.40 6.27
N GLN A 290 -5.78 -0.29 6.08
CA GLN A 290 -5.54 0.69 7.13
C GLN A 290 -6.66 1.72 7.16
N ILE A 291 -7.38 1.80 8.27
CA ILE A 291 -8.42 2.81 8.46
C ILE A 291 -7.77 4.10 8.94
N TRP A 292 -8.01 5.19 8.21
CA TRP A 292 -7.53 6.54 8.53
C TRP A 292 -8.66 7.39 9.09
#